data_AF-A0A381YSU3-F1
#
_entry.id   AF-A0A381YSU3-F1
#
_cell.length_a   1.000
_cell.length_b   1.000
_cell.length_c   1.000
_cell.angle_alpha   90.00
_cell.angle_beta   90.00
_cell.angle_gamma   90.00
#
_symmetry.space_group_name_H-M   'P 1'
#
loop_
_entity.id
_entity.type
_entity.pdbx_description
1 polymer ?
#
loop_
_entity_poly.entity_id
_entity_poly.type
_entity_poly.pdbx_seq_one_letter_code
_entity_poly.pdbx_strand_id
1 'polypeptide(L)'
;MSVEIVIYGAQIVTGLATLVVAFVLFFQLKQQRSVAQRELVLAINQQRQDLAVAVATNPDLSDINFRGGHDFADLNNQSERIRFNRLFAAEMSLSNIAQEYADLLHVDPDLALKTSFALFPGRRKFYKESLIRFTLPVEF
;
A
#
# COMPACT_ATOMS: atom_id res chain seq x y z
N MET A 1 -55.79 -30.47 -10.44
CA MET A 1 -55.22 -30.71 -9.09
C MET A 1 -53.82 -31.32 -9.12
N SER A 2 -53.52 -32.32 -9.97
CA SER A 2 -52.21 -33.01 -9.95
C SER A 2 -51.04 -32.18 -10.51
N VAL A 3 -51.28 -31.33 -11.52
CA VAL A 3 -50.23 -30.55 -12.19
C VAL A 3 -49.74 -29.38 -11.34
N GLU A 4 -50.64 -28.71 -10.61
CA GLU A 4 -50.28 -27.57 -9.74
C GLU A 4 -49.37 -28.00 -8.59
N ILE A 5 -49.63 -29.15 -7.96
CA ILE A 5 -48.79 -29.71 -6.90
C ILE A 5 -47.36 -30.00 -7.43
N VAL A 6 -47.25 -30.52 -8.65
CA VAL A 6 -45.96 -30.76 -9.30
C VAL A 6 -45.22 -29.45 -9.60
N ILE A 7 -45.94 -28.41 -10.05
CA ILE A 7 -45.36 -27.08 -10.30
C ILE A 7 -44.87 -26.44 -9.00
N TYR A 8 -45.66 -26.47 -7.92
CA TYR A 8 -45.24 -25.95 -6.62
C TYR A 8 -44.04 -26.72 -6.05
N GLY A 9 -44.03 -28.05 -6.18
CA GLY A 9 -42.89 -28.88 -5.79
C GLY A 9 -41.62 -28.51 -6.55
N ALA A 10 -41.72 -28.33 -7.87
CA ALA A 10 -40.59 -27.92 -8.70
C ALA A 10 -40.07 -26.54 -8.30
N GLN A 11 -40.94 -25.56 -8.06
CA GLN A 11 -40.55 -24.21 -7.65
C GLN A 11 -39.83 -24.18 -6.30
N ILE A 12 -40.27 -24.98 -5.33
CA ILE A 12 -39.60 -25.11 -4.03
C ILE A 12 -38.20 -25.71 -4.21
N VAL A 13 -38.07 -26.76 -5.01
CA VAL A 13 -36.77 -27.40 -5.28
C VAL A 13 -35.82 -26.44 -6.01
N THR A 14 -36.33 -25.69 -7.01
CA THR A 14 -35.54 -24.66 -7.69
C THR A 14 -35.11 -23.55 -6.73
N GLY A 15 -36.02 -23.04 -5.89
CA GLY A 15 -35.70 -22.02 -4.90
C GLY A 15 -34.66 -22.48 -3.89
N LEU A 16 -34.75 -23.72 -3.42
CA LEU A 16 -33.73 -24.33 -2.54
C LEU A 16 -32.38 -24.47 -3.27
N ALA A 17 -32.38 -24.90 -4.54
CA ALA A 17 -31.17 -24.99 -5.33
C ALA A 17 -30.49 -23.62 -5.51
N THR A 18 -31.27 -22.56 -5.80
CA THR A 18 -30.75 -21.19 -5.88
C THR A 18 -30.17 -20.73 -4.54
N LEU A 19 -30.82 -21.05 -3.42
CA LEU A 19 -30.33 -20.69 -2.09
C LEU A 19 -28.99 -21.38 -1.77
N VAL A 20 -28.85 -22.66 -2.11
CA VAL A 20 -27.58 -23.39 -1.96
C VAL A 20 -26.48 -22.73 -2.79
N VAL A 21 -26.75 -22.39 -4.05
CA VAL A 21 -25.78 -21.69 -4.91
C VAL A 21 -25.40 -20.34 -4.33
N ALA A 22 -26.37 -19.55 -3.86
CA ALA A 22 -26.11 -18.26 -3.22
C ALA A 22 -25.22 -18.41 -1.98
N PHE A 23 -25.46 -19.45 -1.17
CA PHE A 23 -24.62 -19.76 -0.01
C PHE A 23 -23.19 -20.09 -0.44
N VAL A 24 -23.01 -20.98 -1.42
CA VAL A 24 -21.67 -21.32 -1.94
C VAL A 24 -20.94 -20.08 -2.46
N LEU A 25 -21.61 -19.22 -3.24
CA LEU A 25 -21.04 -17.96 -3.73
C LEU A 25 -20.63 -17.03 -2.58
N PHE A 26 -21.43 -16.94 -1.54
CA PHE A 26 -21.10 -16.15 -0.35
C PHE A 26 -19.81 -16.65 0.34
N PHE A 27 -19.65 -17.97 0.50
CA PHE A 27 -18.41 -18.54 1.04
C PHE A 27 -17.20 -18.28 0.13
N GLN A 28 -17.37 -18.43 -1.19
CA GLN A 28 -16.31 -18.15 -2.15
C GLN A 28 -15.88 -16.69 -2.10
N LEU A 29 -16.82 -15.74 -2.04
CA LEU A 29 -16.54 -14.31 -1.88
C LEU A 29 -15.75 -14.02 -0.61
N LYS A 30 -16.14 -14.62 0.52
CA LYS A 30 -15.42 -14.46 1.79
C LYS A 30 -14.00 -15.00 1.71
N GLN A 31 -13.82 -16.17 1.08
CA GLN A 31 -12.51 -16.79 0.90
C GLN A 31 -11.63 -15.97 -0.06
N GLN A 32 -12.17 -15.55 -1.20
CA GLN A 32 -11.48 -14.70 -2.17
C GLN A 32 -11.03 -13.39 -1.55
N ARG A 33 -11.90 -12.73 -0.76
CA ARG A 33 -11.54 -11.50 -0.04
C ARG A 33 -10.34 -11.72 0.89
N SER A 34 -10.34 -12.81 1.66
CA SER A 34 -9.24 -13.13 2.58
C SER A 34 -7.93 -13.39 1.82
N VAL A 35 -7.99 -14.10 0.69
CA VAL A 35 -6.81 -14.35 -0.14
C VAL A 35 -6.30 -13.05 -0.76
N ALA A 36 -7.17 -12.25 -1.36
CA ALA A 36 -6.81 -10.96 -1.97
C ALA A 36 -6.18 -10.00 -0.94
N GLN A 37 -6.71 -9.96 0.28
CA GLN A 37 -6.13 -9.19 1.38
C GLN A 37 -4.72 -9.65 1.72
N ARG A 38 -4.50 -10.97 1.82
CA ARG A 38 -3.16 -11.52 2.09
C ARG A 38 -2.18 -11.22 0.95
N GLU A 39 -2.60 -11.39 -0.29
CA GLU A 39 -1.78 -11.08 -1.47
C GLU A 39 -1.41 -9.59 -1.53
N LEU A 40 -2.35 -8.71 -1.22
CA LEU A 40 -2.10 -7.27 -1.14
C LEU A 40 -1.04 -6.94 -0.09
N VAL A 41 -1.15 -7.50 1.13
CA VAL A 41 -0.16 -7.30 2.19
C VAL A 41 1.22 -7.80 1.76
N LEU A 42 1.28 -8.97 1.13
CA LEU A 42 2.55 -9.53 0.63
C LEU A 42 3.15 -8.63 -0.47
N ALA A 43 2.34 -8.16 -1.41
CA ALA A 43 2.79 -7.28 -2.50
C ALA A 43 3.32 -5.94 -1.97
N ILE A 44 2.63 -5.31 -1.01
CA ILE A 44 3.09 -4.06 -0.39
C ILE A 44 4.42 -4.27 0.33
N ASN A 45 4.54 -5.35 1.12
CA ASN A 45 5.78 -5.65 1.82
C ASN A 45 6.93 -5.97 0.86
N GLN A 46 6.65 -6.71 -0.22
CA GLN A 46 7.62 -6.99 -1.27
C GLN A 46 8.12 -5.69 -1.91
N GLN A 47 7.22 -4.77 -2.26
CA GLN A 47 7.61 -3.49 -2.87
C GLN A 47 8.48 -2.64 -1.94
N ARG A 48 8.21 -2.66 -0.63
CA ARG A 48 9.07 -2.00 0.38
C ARG A 48 10.44 -2.66 0.46
N GLN A 49 10.50 -3.98 0.44
CA GLN A 49 11.74 -4.73 0.47
C GLN A 49 12.57 -4.51 -0.81
N ASP A 50 11.94 -4.52 -1.98
CA ASP A 50 12.58 -4.27 -3.26
C ASP A 50 13.19 -2.86 -3.30
N LEU A 51 12.48 -1.84 -2.79
CA LEU A 51 13.02 -0.49 -2.68
C LEU A 51 14.25 -0.46 -1.77
N ALA A 52 14.17 -1.10 -0.60
CA ALA A 52 15.29 -1.16 0.34
C ALA A 52 16.51 -1.88 -0.26
N VAL A 53 16.29 -2.99 -0.97
CA VAL A 53 17.33 -3.73 -1.67
C VAL A 53 17.92 -2.90 -2.80
N ALA A 54 17.10 -2.21 -3.60
CA ALA A 54 17.57 -1.36 -4.69
C ALA A 54 18.48 -0.21 -4.20
N VAL A 55 18.16 0.38 -3.04
CA VAL A 55 19.02 1.38 -2.40
C VAL A 55 20.29 0.74 -1.84
N ALA A 56 20.18 -0.37 -1.11
CA ALA A 56 21.32 -1.01 -0.45
C ALA A 56 22.34 -1.60 -1.43
N THR A 57 21.88 -2.11 -2.58
CA THR A 57 22.72 -2.74 -3.61
C THR A 57 23.38 -1.76 -4.57
N ASN A 58 22.98 -0.47 -4.52
CA ASN A 58 23.56 0.57 -5.34
C ASN A 58 24.29 1.58 -4.42
N PRO A 59 25.63 1.50 -4.31
CA PRO A 59 26.41 2.34 -3.40
C PRO A 59 26.19 3.84 -3.62
N ASP A 60 26.10 4.28 -4.88
CA ASP A 60 25.87 5.69 -5.21
C ASP A 60 24.50 6.17 -4.72
N LEU A 61 23.45 5.36 -4.91
CA LEU A 61 22.10 5.68 -4.43
C LEU A 61 22.04 5.67 -2.90
N SER A 62 22.74 4.74 -2.25
CA SER A 62 22.85 4.67 -0.80
C SER A 62 23.52 5.92 -0.21
N ASP A 63 24.65 6.35 -0.79
CA ASP A 63 25.35 7.58 -0.38
C ASP A 63 24.48 8.83 -0.57
N ILE A 64 23.83 8.97 -1.74
CA ILE A 64 22.90 10.07 -2.02
C ILE A 64 21.73 10.08 -1.03
N ASN A 65 21.16 8.92 -0.69
CA ASN A 65 20.06 8.82 0.26
C ASN A 65 20.51 9.20 1.68
N PHE A 66 21.69 8.75 2.09
CA PHE A 66 22.27 9.08 3.38
C PHE A 66 22.52 10.60 3.50
N ARG A 67 23.26 11.17 2.55
CA ARG A 67 23.60 12.60 2.53
C ARG A 67 22.37 13.48 2.40
N GLY A 68 21.53 13.23 1.40
CA GLY A 68 20.29 13.99 1.19
C GLY A 68 19.28 13.84 2.33
N GLY A 69 19.30 12.70 3.02
CA GLY A 69 18.49 12.45 4.21
C GLY A 69 18.92 13.29 5.41
N HIS A 70 20.22 13.47 5.62
CA HIS A 70 20.75 14.29 6.71
C HIS A 70 20.80 15.78 6.37
N ASP A 71 21.30 16.16 5.19
CA ASP A 71 21.31 17.53 4.68
C ASP A 71 21.13 17.57 3.16
N PHE A 72 19.98 18.08 2.72
CA PHE A 72 19.67 18.25 1.30
C PHE A 72 20.62 19.25 0.58
N ALA A 73 21.25 20.17 1.33
CA ALA A 73 22.22 21.09 0.75
C ALA A 73 23.52 20.38 0.35
N ASP A 74 23.83 19.24 0.98
CA ASP A 74 25.03 18.45 0.73
C ASP A 74 25.00 17.74 -0.63
N LEU A 75 23.85 17.67 -1.33
CA LEU A 75 23.80 17.08 -2.67
C LEU A 75 24.54 17.96 -3.70
N ASN A 76 25.55 17.38 -4.35
CA ASN A 76 26.58 18.08 -5.14
C ASN A 76 26.04 18.69 -6.44
N ASN A 77 25.02 18.06 -7.04
CA ASN A 77 24.54 18.43 -8.37
C ASN A 77 23.04 18.14 -8.54
N GLN A 78 22.47 18.68 -9.62
CA GLN A 78 21.05 18.51 -9.93
C GLN A 78 20.65 17.05 -10.17
N SER A 79 21.56 16.20 -10.67
CA SER A 79 21.29 14.78 -10.90
C SER A 79 21.08 14.03 -9.58
N GLU A 80 21.94 14.26 -8.59
CA GLU A 80 21.80 13.70 -7.23
C GLU A 80 20.49 14.16 -6.58
N ARG A 81 20.13 15.44 -6.72
CA ARG A 81 18.85 15.97 -6.22
C ARG A 81 17.65 15.28 -6.87
N ILE A 82 17.69 15.02 -8.18
CA ILE A 82 16.62 14.30 -8.88
C ILE A 82 16.54 12.84 -8.41
N ARG A 83 17.68 12.17 -8.22
CA ARG A 83 17.74 10.79 -7.73
C ARG A 83 17.17 10.68 -6.31
N PHE A 84 17.60 11.57 -5.41
CA PHE A 84 17.06 11.68 -4.06
C PHE A 84 15.54 11.96 -4.07
N ASN A 85 15.09 12.91 -4.89
CA ASN A 85 13.67 13.23 -5.05
C ASN A 85 12.84 12.01 -5.48
N ARG A 86 13.30 11.27 -6.49
CA ARG A 86 12.60 10.06 -6.96
C ARG A 86 12.54 8.97 -5.89
N LEU A 87 13.64 8.77 -5.15
CA LEU A 87 13.68 7.82 -4.06
C LEU A 87 12.71 8.20 -2.95
N PHE A 88 12.78 9.45 -2.50
CA PHE A 88 11.89 9.96 -1.46
C PHE A 88 10.42 9.91 -1.91
N ALA A 89 10.10 10.27 -3.16
CA ALA A 89 8.75 10.13 -3.71
C ALA A 89 8.24 8.68 -3.68
N ALA A 90 9.10 7.70 -3.98
CA ALA A 90 8.76 6.29 -3.90
C ALA A 90 8.50 5.84 -2.46
N GLU A 91 9.34 6.25 -1.51
CA GLU A 91 9.12 6.02 -0.08
C GLU A 91 7.80 6.63 0.41
N MET A 92 7.50 7.85 -0.04
CA MET A 92 6.27 8.54 0.31
C MET A 92 5.02 7.86 -0.27
N SER A 93 5.08 7.43 -1.53
CA SER A 93 4.01 6.66 -2.15
C SER A 93 3.71 5.37 -1.38
N LEU A 94 4.75 4.63 -0.98
CA LEU A 94 4.61 3.43 -0.15
C LEU A 94 4.05 3.74 1.24
N SER A 95 4.40 4.89 1.82
CA SER A 95 3.81 5.35 3.09
C SER A 95 2.31 5.65 2.96
N ASN A 96 1.87 6.27 1.87
CA ASN A 96 0.46 6.53 1.64
C ASN A 96 -0.34 5.24 1.45
N ILE A 97 0.21 4.29 0.68
CA ILE A 97 -0.38 2.96 0.54
C ILE A 97 -0.47 2.30 1.92
N ALA A 98 0.60 2.39 2.73
CA ALA A 98 0.58 1.84 4.07
C ALA A 98 -0.49 2.48 4.97
N GLN A 99 -0.84 3.75 4.74
CA GLN A 99 -1.91 4.43 5.46
C GLN A 99 -3.30 4.03 4.98
N GLU A 100 -3.51 3.94 3.67
CA GLU A 100 -4.78 3.46 3.09
C GLU A 100 -5.12 2.05 3.59
N TYR A 101 -4.09 1.22 3.81
CA TYR A 101 -4.22 -0.16 4.28
C TYR A 101 -3.71 -0.37 5.72
N ALA A 102 -3.69 0.67 6.57
CA ALA A 102 -3.12 0.61 7.92
C ALA A 102 -3.74 -0.49 8.79
N ASP A 103 -5.08 -0.62 8.76
CA ASP A 103 -5.83 -1.65 9.48
C ASP A 103 -5.40 -3.07 9.08
N LEU A 104 -5.09 -3.25 7.79
CA LEU A 104 -4.72 -4.54 7.23
C LEU A 104 -3.23 -4.88 7.45
N LEU A 105 -2.38 -3.85 7.44
CA LEU A 105 -0.94 -4.00 7.61
C LEU A 105 -0.52 -4.02 9.09
N HIS A 106 -1.41 -3.59 10.00
CA HIS A 106 -1.12 -3.43 11.42
C HIS A 106 0.08 -2.50 11.69
N VAL A 107 0.18 -1.42 10.93
CA VAL A 107 1.26 -0.42 11.04
C VAL A 107 0.65 0.93 11.39
N ASP A 108 1.34 1.71 12.22
CA ASP A 108 1.06 3.13 12.42
C ASP A 108 1.86 3.95 11.38
N PRO A 109 1.23 4.38 10.26
CA PRO A 109 1.91 5.08 9.19
C PRO A 109 2.39 6.47 9.62
N ASP A 110 1.65 7.12 10.51
CA ASP A 110 1.97 8.47 10.99
C ASP A 110 3.18 8.44 11.92
N LEU A 111 3.24 7.45 12.81
CA LEU A 111 4.41 7.25 13.67
C LEU A 111 5.65 6.91 12.83
N ALA A 112 5.51 6.05 11.82
CA ALA A 112 6.61 5.69 10.93
C ALA A 112 7.16 6.91 10.17
N LEU A 113 6.27 7.74 9.64
CA LEU A 113 6.64 8.94 8.90
C LEU A 113 7.25 10.01 9.81
N LYS A 114 6.66 10.26 10.99
CA LYS A 114 7.23 11.16 12.01
C LYS A 114 8.63 10.73 12.42
N THR A 115 8.84 9.42 12.62
CA THR A 115 10.15 8.86 12.95
C THR A 115 11.15 9.09 11.81
N SER A 116 10.73 8.90 10.55
CA SER A 116 11.57 9.18 9.38
C SER A 116 12.01 10.65 9.33
N PHE A 117 11.09 11.60 9.54
CA PHE A 117 11.41 13.03 9.55
C PHE A 117 12.22 13.48 10.76
N ALA A 118 12.10 12.78 11.90
CA ALA A 118 12.90 13.04 13.09
C ALA A 118 14.35 12.56 12.91
N LEU A 119 14.54 11.38 12.31
CA LEU A 119 15.87 10.81 12.07
C LEU A 119 16.63 11.49 10.92
N PHE A 120 15.90 12.02 9.94
CA PHE A 120 16.47 12.57 8.71
C PHE A 120 16.00 14.02 8.48
N PRO A 121 16.67 15.02 9.08
CA PRO A 121 16.25 16.42 9.00
C PRO A 121 16.32 17.00 7.58
N GLY A 122 17.20 16.48 6.72
CA GLY A 122 17.26 16.80 5.29
C GLY A 122 15.97 16.43 4.55
N ARG A 123 15.31 15.31 4.91
CA ARG A 123 13.99 14.94 4.36
C ARG A 123 12.92 15.95 4.76
N ARG A 124 12.94 16.43 6.00
CA ARG A 124 11.99 17.45 6.48
C ARG A 124 12.16 18.79 5.75
N LYS A 125 13.40 19.22 5.55
CA LYS A 125 13.71 20.45 4.79
C LYS A 125 13.26 20.31 3.34
N PHE A 126 13.64 19.21 2.69
CA PHE A 126 13.22 18.91 1.33
C PHE A 126 11.70 18.87 1.19
N TYR A 127 10.99 18.26 2.14
CA TYR A 127 9.53 18.24 2.16
C TYR A 127 8.92 19.66 2.14
N LYS A 128 9.39 20.57 3.01
CA LYS A 128 8.86 21.95 3.08
C LYS A 128 9.13 22.75 1.81
N GLU A 129 10.24 22.48 1.14
CA GLU A 129 10.72 23.23 -0.02
C GLU A 129 10.28 22.62 -1.36
N SER A 130 9.75 21.39 -1.37
CA SER A 130 9.44 20.60 -2.57
C SER A 130 7.94 20.50 -2.86
N LEU A 131 7.62 20.27 -4.15
CA LEU A 131 6.27 19.90 -4.61
C LEU A 131 5.78 18.55 -4.05
N ILE A 132 6.66 17.76 -3.43
CA ILE A 132 6.29 16.51 -2.73
C ILE A 132 5.33 16.74 -1.56
N ARG A 133 5.16 17.97 -1.06
CA ARG A 133 4.09 18.26 -0.10
C ARG A 133 2.70 17.82 -0.56
N PHE A 134 2.47 17.79 -1.87
CA PHE A 134 1.19 17.38 -2.47
C PHE A 134 1.04 15.87 -2.63
N THR A 135 2.11 15.10 -2.38
CA THR A 135 2.07 13.64 -2.40
C THR A 135 1.92 13.07 -0.99
N LEU A 136 1.69 13.88 0.03
CA LEU A 136 1.32 13.42 1.37
C LEU A 136 -0.21 13.39 1.55
N PRO A 137 -0.73 12.62 2.53
CA PRO A 137 -2.11 12.69 2.97
C PRO A 137 -2.44 14.10 3.46
N VAL A 138 -3.69 14.52 3.27
CA VAL A 138 -4.14 15.91 3.47
C VAL A 138 -4.07 16.36 4.94
N GLU A 139 -4.09 15.44 5.89
CA GLU A 139 -4.18 15.73 7.34
C GLU A 139 -2.83 15.87 8.06
N PHE A 140 -1.76 16.22 7.35
CA PHE A 140 -0.42 16.38 7.94
C PHE A 140 -0.14 17.76 8.53
#